data_AF-A0A3D1TLJ0-F1
#
_entry.id   AF-A0A3D1TLJ0-F1
#
_cell.length_a   1.000
_cell.length_b   1.000
_cell.length_c   1.000
_cell.angle_alpha   90.00
_cell.angle_beta   90.00
_cell.angle_gamma   90.00
#
_symmetry.space_group_name_H-M   'P 1'
#
loop_
_entity.id
_entity.type
_entity.pdbx_description
1 polymer ?
#
loop_
_entity_poly.entity_id
_entity_poly.type
_entity_poly.pdbx_seq_one_letter_code
_entity_poly.pdbx_strand_id
1 'polypeptide(L)'
;MNPVAGSSPLALEPGTFALPIEASDGSGRITMSVMMVNSGDYADTADAGDGNGRQSVTEYAKYAANSRGWDLADSDGYGTPSPEAVEWLKRVQRELGRRNGDGQAVPAIAFQHIPPQEFYDCLREVPAYTPNAVEGAREFAGHCYVLDRDVCRPGSRLGEAIGCADVNVGEVDALREAGGYFALFCGHDHKNSFVGHVHDIDLGYAPTCGFECYGPKSRFRGIRLFEFREDNPMAYVTRMLTWGDLVGRYSSNELRVFFEDHCVTDLIGVRNELRRPQVSATLLGAGAVTCGAIGYAVRGLLRKSQ
;
A
#
# COMPACT_ATOMS: atom_id res chain seq x y z
N MET A 1 -9.61 18.15 -7.33
CA MET A 1 -8.94 19.45 -7.41
C MET A 1 -7.44 19.20 -7.33
N ASN A 2 -6.76 19.05 -8.46
CA ASN A 2 -5.30 19.19 -8.48
C ASN A 2 -5.01 20.67 -8.72
N PRO A 3 -4.30 21.37 -7.82
CA PRO A 3 -3.87 22.73 -8.11
C PRO A 3 -2.97 22.73 -9.34
N VAL A 4 -2.99 23.82 -10.10
CA VAL A 4 -2.17 23.95 -11.31
C VAL A 4 -0.70 23.92 -10.87
N ALA A 5 0.12 23.07 -11.49
CA ALA A 5 1.53 22.96 -11.18
C ALA A 5 2.23 24.33 -11.26
N GLY A 6 3.03 24.66 -10.25
CA GLY A 6 3.73 25.94 -10.15
C GLY A 6 2.84 27.16 -9.87
N SER A 7 1.52 27.00 -9.69
CA SER A 7 0.62 28.13 -9.45
C SER A 7 0.80 28.78 -8.08
N SER A 8 1.45 28.08 -7.14
CA SER A 8 1.80 28.60 -5.84
C SER A 8 2.91 27.77 -5.20
N PRO A 9 3.56 28.26 -4.13
CA PRO A 9 4.49 27.44 -3.33
C PRO A 9 3.89 26.13 -2.78
N LEU A 10 2.56 26.01 -2.73
CA LEU A 10 1.84 24.82 -2.28
C LEU A 10 1.56 23.80 -3.39
N ALA A 11 1.90 24.10 -4.65
CA ALA A 11 1.62 23.22 -5.78
C ALA A 11 2.88 23.11 -6.64
N LEU A 12 3.64 22.03 -6.46
CA LEU A 12 4.91 21.83 -7.16
C LEU A 12 4.65 21.35 -8.59
N GLU A 13 4.06 20.18 -8.71
CA GLU A 13 3.89 19.42 -9.96
C GLU A 13 2.58 18.60 -9.88
N PRO A 14 2.10 18.02 -10.99
CA PRO A 14 0.94 17.13 -10.95
C PRO A 14 1.14 16.02 -9.93
N GLY A 15 0.19 15.87 -9.00
CA GLY A 15 0.27 14.88 -7.93
C GLY A 15 1.08 15.32 -6.70
N THR A 16 1.81 16.45 -6.73
CA THR A 16 2.58 16.94 -5.58
C THR A 16 2.12 18.32 -5.14
N PHE A 17 1.33 18.38 -4.08
CA PHE A 17 0.75 19.61 -3.54
C PHE A 17 0.31 19.51 -2.08
N ALA A 18 0.13 20.67 -1.46
CA ALA A 18 -0.29 20.85 -0.08
C ALA A 18 -1.69 21.47 0.01
N LEU A 19 -2.51 20.95 0.92
CA LEU A 19 -3.81 21.46 1.28
C LEU A 19 -3.78 21.93 2.75
N PRO A 20 -3.53 23.22 3.01
CA PRO A 20 -3.61 23.77 4.35
C PRO A 20 -5.07 23.77 4.85
N ILE A 21 -5.25 23.46 6.12
CA ILE A 21 -6.51 23.48 6.83
C ILE A 21 -6.43 24.60 7.85
N GLU A 22 -7.30 25.60 7.71
CA GLU A 22 -7.36 26.75 8.60
C GLU A 22 -8.24 26.47 9.82
N ALA A 23 -7.95 27.17 10.92
CA ALA A 23 -8.76 27.18 12.12
C ALA A 23 -10.19 27.69 11.82
N SER A 24 -11.18 27.09 12.50
CA SER A 24 -12.59 27.45 12.36
C SER A 24 -12.94 28.81 12.99
N ASP A 25 -12.04 29.38 13.79
CA ASP A 25 -12.22 30.62 14.55
C ASP A 25 -12.08 31.91 13.71
N GLY A 26 -11.80 31.78 12.42
CA GLY A 26 -11.64 32.91 11.50
C GLY A 26 -10.30 33.65 11.61
N SER A 27 -9.34 33.12 12.38
CA SER A 27 -7.99 33.70 12.51
C SER A 27 -7.14 33.57 11.23
N GLY A 28 -7.51 32.67 10.32
CA GLY A 28 -6.70 32.29 9.17
C GLY A 28 -5.45 31.48 9.54
N ARG A 29 -5.33 31.05 10.81
CA ARG A 29 -4.22 30.20 11.27
C ARG A 29 -4.33 28.82 10.64
N ILE A 30 -3.26 28.34 10.02
CA ILE A 30 -3.17 26.97 9.49
C ILE A 30 -2.88 26.02 10.66
N THR A 31 -3.83 25.15 10.98
CA THR A 31 -3.73 24.20 12.11
C THR A 31 -3.18 22.85 11.70
N MET A 32 -3.39 22.48 10.44
CA MET A 32 -2.92 21.23 9.86
C MET A 32 -2.73 21.40 8.34
N SER A 33 -1.97 20.51 7.72
CA SER A 33 -1.91 20.37 6.27
C SER A 33 -1.99 18.92 5.83
N VAL A 34 -2.59 18.70 4.66
CA VAL A 34 -2.59 17.40 3.98
C VAL A 34 -1.74 17.52 2.73
N MET A 35 -0.74 16.64 2.59
CA MET A 35 0.10 16.58 1.39
C MET A 35 -0.33 15.42 0.50
N MET A 36 -0.41 15.68 -0.80
CA MET A 36 -0.35 14.66 -1.82
C MET A 36 1.05 14.72 -2.43
N VAL A 37 1.70 13.57 -2.60
CA VAL A 37 3.04 13.47 -3.18
C VAL A 37 2.97 12.54 -4.39
N ASN A 38 3.51 12.99 -5.52
CA ASN A 38 3.75 12.13 -6.65
C ASN A 38 4.94 11.21 -6.31
N SER A 39 4.64 9.93 -6.09
CA SER A 39 5.64 8.91 -5.77
C SER A 39 6.37 8.37 -7.01
N GLY A 40 6.21 9.00 -8.17
CA GLY A 40 6.77 8.53 -9.44
C GLY A 40 5.90 7.47 -10.13
N ASP A 41 6.25 7.21 -11.39
CA ASP A 41 5.61 6.21 -12.23
C ASP A 41 6.33 4.85 -12.12
N TYR A 42 5.72 3.79 -12.64
CA TYR A 42 6.40 2.52 -12.87
C TYR A 42 7.59 2.75 -13.82
N ALA A 43 8.71 2.06 -13.61
CA ALA A 43 9.79 2.15 -14.58
C ALA A 43 9.28 1.66 -15.94
N ASP A 44 9.38 2.52 -16.96
CA ASP A 44 9.07 2.16 -18.34
C ASP A 44 9.93 0.97 -18.72
N THR A 45 9.31 -0.05 -19.33
CA THR A 45 10.04 -1.15 -19.97
C THR A 45 11.07 -0.52 -20.91
N ALA A 46 12.35 -0.69 -20.62
CA ALA A 46 13.41 -0.13 -21.43
C ALA A 46 13.51 -0.88 -22.78
N ASP A 47 12.56 -0.62 -23.69
CA ASP A 47 12.65 -0.89 -25.13
C ASP A 47 11.45 -0.31 -25.91
N ALA A 48 11.33 1.02 -25.93
CA ALA A 48 10.65 1.72 -27.01
C ALA A 48 11.33 3.07 -27.22
N GLY A 49 12.46 3.05 -27.93
CA GLY A 49 13.06 4.27 -28.43
C GLY A 49 12.11 4.97 -29.40
N ASP A 50 11.46 6.04 -28.94
CA ASP A 50 11.60 7.34 -29.60
C ASP A 50 11.47 8.46 -28.56
N GLY A 51 12.39 9.42 -28.64
CA GLY A 51 12.40 10.57 -27.77
C GLY A 51 11.33 11.57 -28.19
N ASN A 52 10.17 11.52 -27.55
CA ASN A 52 9.34 12.70 -27.36
C ASN A 52 8.39 12.49 -26.17
N GLY A 53 8.61 13.24 -25.09
CA GLY A 53 7.84 13.19 -23.83
C GLY A 53 6.36 13.56 -23.98
N ARG A 54 5.58 12.66 -24.59
CA ARG A 54 4.12 12.67 -24.63
C ARG A 54 3.66 11.27 -24.24
N GLN A 55 3.38 11.08 -22.95
CA GLN A 55 2.55 9.97 -22.48
C GLN A 55 1.26 9.98 -23.33
N SER A 56 1.11 8.98 -24.20
CA SER A 56 0.06 9.03 -25.21
C SER A 56 -1.27 8.69 -24.55
N VAL A 57 -2.33 9.45 -24.87
CA VAL A 57 -3.72 9.19 -24.46
C VAL A 57 -4.14 7.72 -24.74
N THR A 58 -3.46 7.08 -25.68
CA THR A 58 -3.57 5.66 -26.04
C THR A 58 -3.17 4.71 -24.91
N GLU A 59 -2.22 5.05 -24.04
CA GLU A 59 -1.79 4.20 -22.92
C GLU A 59 -2.79 4.23 -21.76
N TYR A 60 -3.31 5.41 -21.43
CA TYR A 60 -4.40 5.53 -20.46
C TYR A 60 -5.67 4.83 -20.93
N ALA A 61 -5.97 4.92 -22.24
CA ALA A 61 -7.06 4.18 -22.86
C ALA A 61 -6.81 2.65 -22.88
N LYS A 62 -5.56 2.20 -23.03
CA LYS A 62 -5.18 0.77 -22.94
C LYS A 62 -5.26 0.24 -21.50
N TYR A 63 -4.83 1.00 -20.51
CA TYR A 63 -5.01 0.68 -19.09
C TYR A 63 -6.49 0.59 -18.71
N ALA A 64 -7.30 1.57 -19.13
CA ALA A 64 -8.75 1.57 -18.89
C ALA A 64 -9.48 0.44 -19.65
N ALA A 65 -8.96 -0.01 -20.80
CA ALA A 65 -9.53 -1.10 -21.58
C ALA A 65 -9.10 -2.50 -21.12
N ASN A 66 -7.97 -2.61 -20.41
CA ASN A 66 -7.33 -3.89 -20.07
C ASN A 66 -6.80 -3.93 -18.62
N SER A 67 -7.52 -3.32 -17.67
CA SER A 67 -7.22 -3.32 -16.23
C SER A 67 -7.25 -4.71 -15.55
N ARG A 68 -7.38 -5.77 -16.34
CA ARG A 68 -7.80 -7.12 -15.93
C ARG A 68 -6.70 -8.18 -15.98
N GLY A 69 -5.44 -7.82 -16.19
CA GLY A 69 -4.40 -8.85 -16.32
C GLY A 69 -2.93 -8.46 -16.24
N TRP A 70 -2.57 -7.19 -16.06
CA TRP A 70 -1.16 -6.78 -15.93
C TRP A 70 -0.88 -6.22 -14.54
N ASP A 71 -0.65 -7.16 -13.63
CA ASP A 71 -0.40 -6.89 -12.23
C ASP A 71 1.10 -7.07 -11.92
N LEU A 72 1.81 -5.94 -12.00
CA LEU A 72 2.89 -5.50 -11.10
C LEU A 72 4.21 -6.28 -11.00
N ALA A 73 4.31 -7.51 -11.49
CA ALA A 73 5.57 -8.27 -11.46
C ALA A 73 6.54 -7.93 -12.61
N ASP A 74 6.04 -7.33 -13.71
CA ASP A 74 6.79 -7.11 -14.97
C ASP A 74 7.14 -5.62 -15.24
N SER A 75 6.95 -4.70 -14.29
CA SER A 75 7.55 -3.36 -14.43
C SER A 75 9.02 -3.42 -14.05
N ASP A 76 9.90 -2.73 -14.79
CA ASP A 76 11.34 -2.70 -14.53
C ASP A 76 11.72 -2.00 -13.20
N GLY A 77 10.73 -1.52 -12.44
CA GLY A 77 10.91 -0.82 -11.18
C GLY A 77 9.67 -0.10 -10.68
N TYR A 78 9.74 0.37 -9.45
CA TYR A 78 8.77 1.29 -8.85
C TYR A 78 9.40 2.67 -8.68
N GLY A 79 8.67 3.71 -9.10
CA GLY A 79 9.13 5.09 -9.08
C GLY A 79 9.39 5.64 -7.68
N THR A 80 10.04 6.81 -7.67
CA THR A 80 10.29 7.62 -6.47
C THR A 80 9.81 9.05 -6.71
N PRO A 81 9.49 9.81 -5.65
CA PRO A 81 9.36 11.26 -5.77
C PRO A 81 10.63 11.87 -6.38
N SER A 82 10.46 12.91 -7.19
CA SER A 82 11.59 13.66 -7.76
C SER A 82 12.43 14.31 -6.65
N PRO A 83 13.74 14.55 -6.87
CA PRO A 83 14.56 15.32 -5.92
C PRO A 83 13.95 16.68 -5.59
N GLU A 84 13.30 17.31 -6.56
CA GLU A 84 12.57 18.56 -6.39
C GLU A 84 11.35 18.42 -5.46
N ALA A 85 10.63 17.29 -5.53
CA ALA A 85 9.53 16.95 -4.63
C ALA A 85 10.03 16.69 -3.21
N VAL A 86 11.12 15.95 -3.05
CA VAL A 86 11.73 15.68 -1.73
C VAL A 86 12.17 16.99 -1.06
N GLU A 87 12.86 17.90 -1.77
CA GLU A 87 13.21 19.21 -1.19
C GLU A 87 11.98 20.10 -1.00
N TRP A 88 10.96 19.98 -1.85
CA TRP A 88 9.70 20.71 -1.69
C TRP A 88 8.99 20.35 -0.39
N LEU A 89 9.01 19.08 0.07
CA LEU A 89 8.42 18.67 1.35
C LEU A 89 8.97 19.47 2.55
N LYS A 90 10.25 19.85 2.50
CA LYS A 90 10.89 20.73 3.49
C LYS A 90 10.50 22.19 3.28
N ARG A 91 10.53 22.67 2.04
CA ARG A 91 10.20 24.08 1.70
C ARG A 91 8.76 24.43 2.04
N VAL A 92 7.82 23.53 1.80
CA VAL A 92 6.40 23.80 2.02
C VAL A 92 6.10 23.98 3.51
N GLN A 93 6.75 23.23 4.41
CA GLN A 93 6.62 23.42 5.85
C GLN A 93 7.12 24.81 6.30
N ARG A 94 8.26 25.25 5.76
CA ARG A 94 8.76 26.62 6.01
C ARG A 94 7.78 27.69 5.54
N GLU A 95 7.15 27.48 4.38
CA GLU A 95 6.14 28.39 3.84
C GLU A 95 4.87 28.41 4.72
N LEU A 96 4.40 27.25 5.20
CA LEU A 96 3.25 27.17 6.10
C LEU A 96 3.51 27.88 7.43
N GLY A 97 4.68 27.66 8.04
CA GLY A 97 5.11 28.37 9.25
C GLY A 97 5.24 29.88 9.02
N ARG A 98 5.75 30.31 7.86
CA ARG A 98 5.80 31.73 7.47
C ARG A 98 4.40 32.34 7.36
N ARG A 99 3.42 31.61 6.82
CA ARG A 99 2.02 32.07 6.74
C ARG A 99 1.37 32.22 8.11
N ASN A 100 1.68 31.32 9.04
CA ASN A 100 1.25 31.44 10.44
C ASN A 100 1.96 32.55 11.22
N GLY A 101 3.12 33.01 10.74
CA GLY A 101 3.90 34.11 11.34
C GLY A 101 4.76 33.70 12.55
N ASP A 102 4.67 32.45 13.01
CA ASP A 102 5.50 31.89 14.09
C ASP A 102 6.72 31.11 13.57
N GLY A 103 6.77 30.85 12.25
CA GLY A 103 7.86 30.12 11.61
C GLY A 103 7.93 28.64 11.99
N GLN A 104 6.96 28.13 12.76
CA GLN A 104 6.92 26.74 13.19
C GLN A 104 6.37 25.85 12.08
N ALA A 105 6.89 24.62 11.99
CA ALA A 105 6.29 23.62 11.11
C ALA A 105 4.84 23.35 11.53
N VAL A 106 3.99 23.09 10.55
CA VAL A 106 2.56 22.84 10.76
C VAL A 106 2.33 21.32 10.78
N PRO A 107 1.52 20.79 11.72
CA PRO A 107 1.13 19.39 11.71
C PRO A 107 0.68 18.93 10.32
N ALA A 108 1.30 17.86 9.81
CA ALA A 108 1.08 17.41 8.45
C ALA A 108 0.98 15.89 8.33
N ILE A 109 0.08 15.46 7.45
CA ILE A 109 -0.02 14.09 6.99
C ILE A 109 0.23 14.06 5.48
N ALA A 110 1.04 13.10 5.02
CA ALA A 110 1.33 12.90 3.62
C ALA A 110 0.64 11.63 3.09
N PHE A 111 0.22 11.70 1.83
CA PHE A 111 -0.35 10.58 1.10
C PHE A 111 0.36 10.42 -0.23
N GLN A 112 0.68 9.19 -0.59
CA GLN A 112 1.20 8.85 -1.91
C GLN A 112 0.79 7.45 -2.35
N HIS A 113 1.10 7.08 -3.60
CA HIS A 113 0.71 5.78 -4.11
C HIS A 113 1.73 4.70 -3.72
N ILE A 114 2.98 4.84 -4.19
CA ILE A 114 4.07 3.87 -4.00
C ILE A 114 4.78 4.15 -2.67
N PRO A 115 5.00 3.13 -1.83
CA PRO A 115 5.68 3.28 -0.54
C PRO A 115 7.21 3.45 -0.71
N PRO A 116 7.88 4.25 0.13
CA PRO A 116 9.33 4.25 0.24
C PRO A 116 9.82 3.01 1.01
N GLN A 117 11.13 2.75 0.96
CA GLN A 117 11.73 1.53 1.52
C GLN A 117 11.54 1.39 3.04
N GLU A 118 11.46 2.51 3.77
CA GLU A 118 11.28 2.57 5.22
C GLU A 118 9.98 1.90 5.71
N PHE A 119 9.04 1.59 4.83
CA PHE A 119 7.90 0.75 5.19
C PHE A 119 8.31 -0.68 5.61
N TYR A 120 9.48 -1.16 5.19
CA TYR A 120 10.06 -2.41 5.72
C TYR A 120 10.50 -2.28 7.18
N ASP A 121 10.74 -1.08 7.71
CA ASP A 121 11.08 -0.89 9.13
C ASP A 121 9.86 -1.09 10.05
N CYS A 122 8.65 -1.14 9.49
CA CYS A 122 7.45 -1.61 10.21
C CYS A 122 7.41 -3.14 10.35
N LEU A 123 8.35 -3.85 9.72
CA LEU A 123 8.40 -5.30 9.64
C LEU A 123 9.62 -5.84 10.39
N ARG A 124 9.53 -7.10 10.80
CA ARG A 124 10.63 -7.85 11.38
C ARG A 124 11.01 -9.00 10.44
N GLU A 125 12.28 -9.07 10.07
CA GLU A 125 12.81 -10.20 9.32
C GLU A 125 12.75 -11.49 10.17
N VAL A 126 12.35 -12.59 9.53
CA VAL A 126 12.16 -13.90 10.14
C VAL A 126 12.60 -15.02 9.21
N PRO A 127 12.91 -16.21 9.74
CA PRO A 127 13.20 -17.37 8.89
C PRO A 127 12.05 -17.68 7.93
N ALA A 128 12.39 -18.15 6.72
CA ALA A 128 11.43 -18.39 5.64
C ALA A 128 10.31 -19.40 5.94
N TYR A 129 10.46 -20.22 6.98
CA TYR A 129 9.45 -21.20 7.44
C TYR A 129 8.47 -20.61 8.48
N THR A 130 8.61 -19.34 8.84
CA THR A 130 7.75 -18.69 9.84
C THR A 130 6.32 -18.57 9.31
N PRO A 131 5.30 -19.01 10.07
CA PRO A 131 3.91 -18.91 9.65
C PRO A 131 3.48 -17.47 9.38
N ASN A 132 2.76 -17.27 8.27
CA ASN A 132 2.31 -15.97 7.76
C ASN A 132 3.43 -14.99 7.38
N ALA A 133 4.68 -15.44 7.29
CA ALA A 133 5.73 -14.60 6.76
C ALA A 133 5.51 -14.33 5.27
N VAL A 134 5.86 -13.12 4.86
CA VAL A 134 5.78 -12.63 3.50
C VAL A 134 7.20 -12.37 3.02
N GLU A 135 7.58 -13.01 1.92
CA GLU A 135 8.83 -12.76 1.23
C GLU A 135 8.81 -11.38 0.59
N GLY A 136 9.86 -10.60 0.81
CA GLY A 136 10.02 -9.27 0.23
C GLY A 136 10.15 -9.32 -1.29
N ALA A 137 10.03 -8.16 -1.92
CA ALA A 137 10.20 -7.99 -3.35
C ALA A 137 11.47 -7.18 -3.67
N ARG A 138 12.04 -7.40 -4.86
CA ARG A 138 13.17 -6.63 -5.41
C ARG A 138 14.39 -6.61 -4.47
N GLU A 139 14.80 -5.43 -3.98
CA GLU A 139 15.94 -5.27 -3.05
C GLU A 139 15.76 -6.10 -1.76
N PHE A 140 14.51 -6.42 -1.40
CA PHE A 140 14.17 -7.22 -0.23
C PHE A 140 13.85 -8.69 -0.57
N ALA A 141 14.07 -9.11 -1.82
CA ALA A 141 13.82 -10.48 -2.27
C ALA A 141 14.73 -11.48 -1.54
N GLY A 142 14.21 -12.68 -1.28
CA GLY A 142 14.92 -13.73 -0.54
C GLY A 142 14.86 -13.58 0.99
N HIS A 143 14.44 -12.43 1.50
CA HIS A 143 14.17 -12.19 2.92
C HIS A 143 12.67 -12.34 3.21
N CYS A 144 12.32 -12.83 4.41
CA CYS A 144 10.94 -13.06 4.81
C CYS A 144 10.60 -12.23 6.03
N TYR A 145 9.40 -11.65 6.04
CA TYR A 145 9.01 -10.64 7.01
C TYR A 145 7.65 -10.95 7.65
N VAL A 146 7.48 -10.50 8.89
CA VAL A 146 6.18 -10.37 9.55
C VAL A 146 6.04 -8.94 10.05
N LEU A 147 4.81 -8.49 10.34
CA LEU A 147 4.63 -7.22 11.06
C LEU A 147 5.40 -7.25 12.38
N ASP A 148 6.15 -6.19 12.65
CA ASP A 148 6.72 -5.96 13.96
C ASP A 148 5.63 -5.45 14.90
N ARG A 149 5.31 -6.25 15.93
CA ARG A 149 4.22 -5.97 16.86
C ARG A 149 4.59 -4.92 17.91
N ASP A 150 5.87 -4.59 18.05
CA ASP A 150 6.33 -3.58 18.99
C ASP A 150 6.12 -2.17 18.42
N VAL A 151 6.06 -2.03 17.09
CA VAL A 151 5.86 -0.75 16.39
C VAL A 151 4.51 -0.65 15.67
N CYS A 152 3.92 -1.77 15.24
CA CYS A 152 2.63 -1.76 14.54
C CYS A 152 1.42 -1.76 15.48
N ARG A 153 0.44 -0.93 15.15
CA ARG A 153 -0.83 -0.83 15.87
C ARG A 153 -1.62 -2.15 15.81
N PRO A 154 -2.37 -2.51 16.87
CA PRO A 154 -3.25 -3.68 16.86
C PRO A 154 -4.23 -3.67 15.69
N GLY A 155 -4.50 -4.85 15.12
CA GLY A 155 -5.38 -5.00 13.95
C GLY A 155 -4.69 -4.79 12.59
N SER A 156 -3.43 -4.37 12.59
CA SER A 156 -2.58 -4.29 11.39
C SER A 156 -2.46 -5.63 10.68
N ARG A 157 -2.36 -5.60 9.34
CA ARG A 157 -2.09 -6.78 8.51
C ARG A 157 -1.08 -6.51 7.39
N LEU A 158 -0.09 -7.39 7.30
CA LEU A 158 0.75 -7.60 6.13
C LEU A 158 0.12 -8.72 5.29
N GLY A 159 -0.34 -8.36 4.10
CA GLY A 159 -1.11 -9.23 3.20
C GLY A 159 -0.33 -9.68 1.97
N GLU A 160 0.68 -8.92 1.56
CA GLU A 160 1.58 -9.20 0.44
C GLU A 160 2.91 -8.48 0.64
N ALA A 161 3.87 -8.73 -0.25
CA ALA A 161 5.16 -8.04 -0.21
C ALA A 161 4.96 -6.53 -0.33
N ILE A 162 5.87 -5.75 0.23
CA ILE A 162 5.85 -4.30 0.04
C ILE A 162 6.49 -4.00 -1.31
N GLY A 163 5.70 -3.53 -2.27
CA GLY A 163 6.15 -3.03 -3.56
C GLY A 163 6.71 -1.61 -3.45
N CYS A 164 7.78 -1.44 -2.66
CA CYS A 164 8.42 -0.13 -2.49
C CYS A 164 9.30 0.26 -3.66
N ALA A 165 9.60 1.55 -3.74
CA ALA A 165 10.60 2.08 -4.65
C ALA A 165 11.95 1.35 -4.58
N ASP A 166 12.60 1.22 -5.73
CA ASP A 166 13.88 0.48 -5.85
C ASP A 166 15.05 1.21 -5.20
N VAL A 167 14.96 2.53 -5.10
CA VAL A 167 15.99 3.39 -4.51
C VAL A 167 15.36 4.18 -3.38
N ASN A 168 16.01 4.17 -2.22
CA ASN A 168 15.69 5.11 -1.16
C ASN A 168 16.26 6.49 -1.51
N VAL A 169 15.38 7.46 -1.75
CA VAL A 169 15.73 8.85 -2.08
C VAL A 169 15.78 9.79 -0.86
N GLY A 170 15.68 9.25 0.35
CA GLY A 170 15.66 10.00 1.60
C GLY A 170 14.34 10.74 1.85
N GLU A 171 13.23 10.22 1.32
CA GLU A 171 11.91 10.85 1.47
C GLU A 171 11.49 10.93 2.94
N VAL A 172 11.56 9.81 3.67
CA VAL A 172 11.16 9.77 5.09
C VAL A 172 12.06 10.66 5.94
N ASP A 173 13.37 10.66 5.69
CA ASP A 173 14.28 11.60 6.37
C ASP A 173 13.93 13.05 6.06
N ALA A 174 13.55 13.38 4.81
CA ALA A 174 13.11 14.72 4.47
C ALA A 174 11.83 15.14 5.21
N LEU A 175 10.87 14.23 5.38
CA LEU A 175 9.67 14.47 6.19
C LEU A 175 10.03 14.73 7.65
N ARG A 176 10.94 13.94 8.23
CA ARG A 176 11.39 14.08 9.61
C ARG A 176 12.13 15.39 9.85
N GLU A 177 13.08 15.72 8.98
CA GLU A 177 13.86 16.96 9.05
C GLU A 177 12.98 18.22 8.90
N ALA A 178 11.87 18.12 8.17
CA ALA A 178 10.91 19.22 8.04
C ALA A 178 10.12 19.48 9.34
N GLY A 179 10.03 18.50 10.26
CA GLY A 179 9.53 18.65 11.63
C GLY A 179 8.02 18.79 11.82
N GLY A 180 7.23 18.87 10.74
CA GLY A 180 5.76 18.98 10.81
C GLY A 180 5.01 17.68 10.54
N TYR A 181 5.65 16.71 9.90
CA TYR A 181 4.98 15.49 9.45
C TYR A 181 4.86 14.48 10.57
N PHE A 182 3.65 13.99 10.81
CA PHE A 182 3.38 12.95 11.80
C PHE A 182 2.98 11.61 11.17
N ALA A 183 2.67 11.59 9.86
CA ALA A 183 2.34 10.36 9.16
C ALA A 183 2.54 10.43 7.64
N LEU A 184 2.87 9.28 7.05
CA LEU A 184 2.87 8.99 5.61
C LEU A 184 2.02 7.74 5.34
N PHE A 185 1.00 7.89 4.48
CA PHE A 185 0.11 6.79 4.10
C PHE A 185 0.21 6.46 2.62
N CYS A 186 0.34 5.17 2.33
CA CYS A 186 0.53 4.63 0.99
C CYS A 186 -0.59 3.67 0.58
N GLY A 187 -0.72 3.49 -0.73
CA GLY A 187 -1.58 2.51 -1.37
C GLY A 187 -0.72 1.45 -2.05
N HIS A 188 -0.92 1.24 -3.35
CA HIS A 188 -0.16 0.31 -4.19
C HIS A 188 -0.39 -1.17 -3.87
N ASP A 189 -0.03 -1.63 -2.68
CA ASP A 189 -0.17 -3.02 -2.27
C ASP A 189 -1.59 -3.29 -1.73
N HIS A 190 -2.39 -3.99 -2.52
CA HIS A 190 -3.85 -4.08 -2.32
C HIS A 190 -4.29 -4.84 -1.06
N LYS A 191 -3.44 -5.68 -0.46
CA LYS A 191 -3.74 -6.54 0.69
C LYS A 191 -3.18 -5.99 2.01
N ASN A 192 -2.31 -4.97 1.95
CA ASN A 192 -1.67 -4.39 3.14
C ASN A 192 -2.62 -3.42 3.85
N SER A 193 -2.65 -3.49 5.18
CA SER A 193 -3.54 -2.65 6.02
C SER A 193 -2.97 -2.46 7.42
N PHE A 194 -1.71 -2.02 7.50
CA PHE A 194 -1.02 -1.78 8.77
C PHE A 194 -0.76 -0.29 9.02
N VAL A 195 -0.42 0.03 10.27
CA VAL A 195 0.15 1.33 10.67
C VAL A 195 1.26 1.04 11.67
N GLY A 196 2.49 1.38 11.34
CA GLY A 196 3.66 1.27 12.20
C GLY A 196 4.19 2.65 12.59
N HIS A 197 4.61 2.80 13.84
CA HIS A 197 5.27 4.02 14.30
C HIS A 197 6.78 3.80 14.30
N VAL A 198 7.46 4.39 13.31
CA VAL A 198 8.91 4.29 13.11
C VAL A 198 9.46 5.65 12.73
N HIS A 199 10.71 5.91 13.09
CA HIS A 199 11.37 7.18 12.75
C HIS A 199 10.59 8.43 13.21
N ASP A 200 9.89 8.33 14.35
CA ASP A 200 9.05 9.36 14.94
C ASP A 200 7.81 9.77 14.12
N ILE A 201 7.47 9.01 13.08
CA ILE A 201 6.26 9.20 12.25
C ILE A 201 5.47 7.89 12.09
N ASP A 202 4.20 7.99 11.73
CA ASP A 202 3.43 6.81 11.36
C ASP A 202 3.57 6.50 9.87
N LEU A 203 3.98 5.27 9.54
CA LEU A 203 3.94 4.72 8.17
C LEU A 203 2.74 3.76 8.07
N GLY A 204 1.84 3.99 7.12
CA GLY A 204 0.60 3.23 7.05
C GLY A 204 0.08 2.88 5.67
N TYR A 205 -0.65 1.78 5.59
CA TYR A 205 -1.32 1.30 4.38
C TYR A 205 -2.83 1.33 4.49
N ALA A 206 -3.47 1.45 3.33
CA ALA A 206 -4.86 1.04 3.13
C ALA A 206 -4.95 -0.02 2.01
N PRO A 207 -5.78 -1.06 2.18
CA PRO A 207 -6.00 -2.07 1.15
C PRO A 207 -6.88 -1.49 0.03
N THR A 208 -7.00 -2.22 -1.08
CA THR A 208 -7.98 -1.87 -2.12
C THR A 208 -9.41 -1.87 -1.56
N CYS A 209 -10.21 -0.92 -2.02
CA CYS A 209 -11.63 -0.81 -1.71
C CYS A 209 -12.54 -1.39 -2.81
N GLY A 210 -12.04 -1.45 -4.05
CA GLY A 210 -12.78 -1.93 -5.22
C GLY A 210 -12.71 -3.45 -5.39
N PHE A 211 -13.49 -3.98 -6.33
CA PHE A 211 -13.53 -5.41 -6.66
C PHE A 211 -13.05 -5.73 -8.08
N GLU A 212 -12.62 -4.72 -8.84
CA GLU A 212 -12.15 -4.92 -10.23
C GLU A 212 -10.68 -5.36 -10.27
N CYS A 213 -9.86 -4.92 -9.32
CA CYS A 213 -8.48 -5.36 -9.17
C CYS A 213 -8.35 -6.48 -8.14
N TYR A 214 -7.22 -7.19 -8.21
CA TYR A 214 -6.85 -8.17 -7.20
C TYR A 214 -6.81 -7.54 -5.80
N GLY A 215 -6.87 -8.36 -4.76
CA GLY A 215 -6.82 -7.86 -3.39
C GLY A 215 -7.25 -8.91 -2.39
N PRO A 216 -7.50 -8.50 -1.13
CA PRO A 216 -7.79 -9.43 -0.07
C PRO A 216 -9.21 -9.98 -0.23
N LYS A 217 -9.54 -11.03 0.57
CA LYS A 217 -10.93 -11.51 0.73
C LYS A 217 -11.89 -10.33 0.88
N SER A 218 -13.09 -10.44 0.31
CA SER A 218 -14.08 -9.36 0.25
C SER A 218 -14.28 -8.64 1.57
N ARG A 219 -14.40 -9.40 2.67
CA ARG A 219 -14.58 -8.86 4.03
C ARG A 219 -13.46 -7.93 4.52
N PHE A 220 -12.31 -7.88 3.85
CA PHE A 220 -11.14 -7.09 4.22
C PHE A 220 -10.84 -5.96 3.26
N ARG A 221 -11.53 -5.90 2.11
CA ARG A 221 -11.51 -4.74 1.24
C ARG A 221 -12.17 -3.59 1.97
N GLY A 222 -11.67 -2.37 1.81
CA GLY A 222 -12.18 -1.25 2.58
C GLY A 222 -11.44 0.05 2.38
N ILE A 223 -11.87 1.05 3.11
CA ILE A 223 -11.23 2.37 3.16
C ILE A 223 -10.69 2.62 4.56
N ARG A 224 -9.67 3.46 4.66
CA ARG A 224 -9.15 3.92 5.94
C ARG A 224 -9.79 5.26 6.30
N LEU A 225 -10.46 5.32 7.46
CA LEU A 225 -11.00 6.54 8.02
C LEU A 225 -9.94 7.21 8.89
N PHE A 226 -9.85 8.53 8.80
CA PHE A 226 -9.01 9.38 9.63
C PHE A 226 -9.89 10.37 10.38
N GLU A 227 -9.73 10.42 11.70
CA GLU A 227 -10.44 11.33 12.59
C GLU A 227 -9.38 12.18 13.31
N PHE A 228 -9.37 13.49 13.00
CA PHE A 228 -8.43 14.45 13.57
C PHE A 228 -9.08 15.20 14.72
N ARG A 229 -8.29 15.48 15.76
CA ARG A 229 -8.73 16.37 16.85
C ARG A 229 -8.35 17.80 16.51
N GLU A 230 -9.29 18.72 16.69
CA GLU A 230 -9.07 20.15 16.42
C GLU A 230 -7.97 20.76 17.32
N ASP A 231 -7.85 20.27 18.56
CA ASP A 231 -6.86 20.76 19.54
C ASP A 231 -5.45 20.14 19.36
N ASN A 232 -5.37 18.96 18.76
CA ASN A 232 -4.11 18.28 18.47
C ASN A 232 -4.26 17.32 17.28
N PRO A 233 -4.07 17.81 16.04
CA PRO A 233 -4.22 17.00 14.84
C PRO A 233 -3.27 15.80 14.78
N MET A 234 -2.12 15.85 15.46
CA MET A 234 -1.15 14.75 15.51
C MET A 234 -1.64 13.57 16.36
N ALA A 235 -2.56 13.81 17.30
CA ALA A 235 -3.23 12.77 18.08
C ALA A 235 -4.43 12.17 17.34
N TYR A 236 -4.29 11.95 16.04
CA TYR A 236 -5.35 11.43 15.17
C TYR A 236 -5.67 9.96 15.47
N VAL A 237 -6.91 9.59 15.21
CA VAL A 237 -7.36 8.19 15.22
C VAL A 237 -7.56 7.74 13.79
N THR A 238 -7.16 6.50 13.49
CA THR A 238 -7.46 5.88 12.20
C THR A 238 -7.96 4.46 12.37
N ARG A 239 -8.91 4.06 11.52
CA ARG A 239 -9.48 2.71 11.50
C ARG A 239 -9.85 2.28 10.08
N MET A 240 -9.87 0.98 9.87
CA MET A 240 -10.43 0.39 8.65
C MET A 240 -11.95 0.38 8.72
N LEU A 241 -12.59 0.82 7.65
CA LEU A 241 -14.00 0.56 7.37
C LEU A 241 -14.06 -0.49 6.27
N THR A 242 -14.24 -1.74 6.67
CA THR A 242 -14.21 -2.86 5.72
C THR A 242 -15.59 -3.15 5.14
N TRP A 243 -15.63 -3.71 3.94
CA TRP A 243 -16.84 -4.29 3.36
C TRP A 243 -17.48 -5.31 4.29
N GLY A 244 -16.66 -6.09 5.01
CA GLY A 244 -17.11 -7.07 6.00
C GLY A 244 -17.94 -6.46 7.12
N ASP A 245 -17.52 -5.28 7.59
CA ASP A 245 -18.16 -4.56 8.70
C ASP A 245 -19.33 -3.69 8.23
N LEU A 246 -19.27 -3.16 7.00
CA LEU A 246 -20.27 -2.22 6.47
C LEU A 246 -21.42 -2.89 5.69
N VAL A 247 -21.12 -3.93 4.92
CA VAL A 247 -22.04 -4.50 3.92
C VAL A 247 -22.32 -5.97 4.21
N GLY A 248 -21.28 -6.78 4.39
CA GLY A 248 -21.43 -8.20 4.67
C GLY A 248 -20.15 -8.99 4.40
N ARG A 249 -20.13 -10.25 4.86
CA ARG A 249 -18.89 -11.07 4.82
C ARG A 249 -18.45 -11.51 3.42
N TYR A 250 -19.38 -11.56 2.47
CA TYR A 250 -19.16 -12.10 1.14
C TYR A 250 -19.69 -11.15 0.06
N SER A 251 -19.01 -11.11 -1.07
CA SER A 251 -19.42 -10.49 -2.32
C SER A 251 -20.24 -11.48 -3.17
N SER A 252 -20.85 -11.00 -4.25
CA SER A 252 -21.58 -11.84 -5.20
C SER A 252 -20.67 -12.80 -6.00
N ASN A 253 -19.34 -12.62 -5.97
CA ASN A 253 -18.39 -13.42 -6.74
C ASN A 253 -17.18 -13.88 -5.91
N GLU A 254 -17.44 -14.54 -4.78
CA GLU A 254 -16.39 -15.02 -3.86
C GLU A 254 -15.40 -16.02 -4.49
N LEU A 255 -15.82 -16.81 -5.47
CA LEU A 255 -14.90 -17.71 -6.17
C LEU A 255 -13.83 -16.91 -6.91
N ARG A 256 -14.21 -15.85 -7.63
CA ARG A 256 -13.26 -14.95 -8.29
C ARG A 256 -12.35 -14.27 -7.27
N VAL A 257 -12.92 -13.71 -6.20
CA VAL A 257 -12.14 -13.04 -5.14
C VAL A 257 -11.17 -14.02 -4.48
N PHE A 258 -11.54 -15.29 -4.31
CA PHE A 258 -10.65 -16.31 -3.78
C PHE A 258 -9.45 -16.54 -4.72
N PHE A 259 -9.68 -16.68 -6.02
CA PHE A 259 -8.59 -16.81 -7.01
C PHE A 259 -7.71 -15.55 -7.06
N GLU A 260 -8.28 -14.36 -7.00
CA GLU A 260 -7.51 -13.10 -6.92
C GLU A 260 -6.73 -12.94 -5.60
N ASP A 261 -7.23 -13.49 -4.49
CA ASP A 261 -6.53 -13.44 -3.20
C ASP A 261 -5.37 -14.45 -3.13
N HIS A 262 -5.46 -15.60 -3.80
CA HIS A 262 -4.50 -16.71 -3.63
C HIS A 262 -3.73 -17.12 -4.91
N CYS A 263 -4.11 -16.63 -6.10
CA CYS A 263 -3.56 -17.11 -7.38
C CYS A 263 -3.01 -15.99 -8.29
N VAL A 264 -2.69 -14.82 -7.74
CA VAL A 264 -2.04 -13.73 -8.48
C VAL A 264 -0.56 -14.04 -8.71
N THR A 265 -0.31 -14.55 -9.91
CA THR A 265 0.76 -14.28 -10.90
C THR A 265 2.25 -14.25 -10.54
N ASP A 266 2.72 -14.74 -9.39
CA ASP A 266 4.15 -15.11 -9.26
C ASP A 266 4.43 -16.24 -8.24
N LEU A 267 5.53 -16.97 -8.44
CA LEU A 267 6.02 -18.04 -7.57
C LEU A 267 6.22 -17.57 -6.12
N ILE A 268 6.59 -16.29 -5.91
CA ILE A 268 6.72 -15.69 -4.58
C ILE A 268 5.35 -15.64 -3.87
N GLY A 269 4.30 -15.22 -4.57
CA GLY A 269 2.93 -15.20 -4.04
C GLY A 269 2.45 -16.57 -3.60
N VAL A 270 2.74 -17.62 -4.40
CA VAL A 270 2.40 -19.02 -4.05
C VAL A 270 3.14 -19.47 -2.79
N ARG A 271 4.44 -19.16 -2.67
CA ARG A 271 5.23 -19.51 -1.47
C ARG A 271 4.69 -18.79 -0.23
N ASN A 272 4.29 -17.54 -0.35
CA ASN A 272 3.68 -16.77 0.73
C ASN A 272 2.34 -17.36 1.18
N GLU A 273 1.47 -17.76 0.24
CA GLU A 273 0.20 -18.40 0.58
C GLU A 273 0.40 -19.78 1.24
N LEU A 274 1.39 -20.56 0.81
CA LEU A 274 1.72 -21.84 1.45
C LEU A 274 2.21 -21.68 2.91
N ARG A 275 2.76 -20.52 3.28
CA ARG A 275 3.14 -20.18 4.66
C ARG A 275 1.93 -19.82 5.53
N ARG A 276 0.72 -19.66 4.97
CA ARG A 276 -0.50 -19.38 5.73
C ARG A 276 -1.16 -20.68 6.19
N PRO A 277 -1.26 -20.93 7.51
CA PRO A 277 -1.75 -22.21 8.04
C PRO A 277 -3.15 -22.61 7.53
N GLN A 278 -4.02 -21.62 7.29
CA GLN A 278 -5.37 -21.87 6.77
C GLN A 278 -5.37 -22.44 5.35
N VAL A 279 -4.41 -22.01 4.52
CA VAL A 279 -4.26 -22.47 3.13
C VAL A 279 -3.66 -23.86 3.12
N SER A 280 -2.59 -24.09 3.90
CA SER A 280 -1.96 -25.41 4.02
C SER A 280 -2.97 -26.46 4.54
N ALA A 281 -3.80 -26.10 5.53
CA ALA A 281 -4.84 -26.99 6.05
C ALA A 281 -5.93 -27.30 5.00
N THR A 282 -6.31 -26.33 4.16
CA THR A 282 -7.28 -26.52 3.09
C THR A 282 -6.73 -27.44 1.99
N LEU A 283 -5.46 -27.23 1.58
CA LEU A 283 -4.79 -28.07 0.59
C LEU A 283 -4.60 -29.52 1.09
N LEU A 284 -4.19 -29.69 2.35
CA LEU A 284 -4.07 -31.02 2.97
C LEU A 284 -5.42 -31.71 3.09
N GLY A 285 -6.48 -30.99 3.45
CA GLY A 285 -7.84 -31.51 3.52
C GLY A 285 -8.37 -31.96 2.15
N ALA A 286 -8.19 -31.13 1.11
CA ALA A 286 -8.59 -31.45 -0.26
C ALA A 286 -7.78 -32.63 -0.84
N GLY A 287 -6.47 -32.69 -0.56
CA GLY A 287 -5.61 -33.81 -0.92
C GLY A 287 -6.04 -35.12 -0.25
N ALA A 288 -6.37 -35.08 1.05
CA ALA A 288 -6.85 -36.25 1.78
C ALA A 288 -8.19 -36.78 1.22
N VAL A 289 -9.11 -35.90 0.83
CA VAL A 289 -10.38 -36.28 0.19
C VAL A 289 -10.14 -36.92 -1.18
N THR A 290 -9.21 -36.37 -1.98
CA THR A 290 -8.86 -36.90 -3.30
C THR A 290 -8.21 -38.28 -3.20
N CYS A 291 -7.24 -38.45 -2.30
CA CYS A 291 -6.62 -39.75 -2.01
C CYS A 291 -7.63 -40.76 -1.45
N GLY A 292 -8.55 -40.32 -0.61
CA GLY A 292 -9.65 -41.13 -0.10
C GLY A 292 -10.61 -41.62 -1.19
N ALA A 293 -10.96 -40.74 -2.14
CA ALA A 293 -11.83 -41.08 -3.27
C ALA A 293 -11.16 -42.07 -4.24
N ILE A 294 -9.87 -41.87 -4.53
CA ILE A 294 -9.07 -42.80 -5.35
C ILE A 294 -8.95 -44.15 -4.64
N GLY A 295 -8.63 -44.16 -3.34
CA GLY A 295 -8.56 -45.38 -2.54
C GLY A 295 -9.89 -46.14 -2.48
N TYR A 296 -11.01 -45.42 -2.38
CA TYR A 296 -12.36 -46.01 -2.42
C TYR A 296 -12.69 -46.61 -3.79
N ALA A 297 -12.37 -45.91 -4.89
CA ALA A 297 -12.58 -46.39 -6.25
C ALA A 297 -11.75 -47.66 -6.54
N VAL A 298 -10.47 -47.67 -6.16
CA VAL A 298 -9.57 -48.83 -6.29
C VAL A 298 -10.08 -50.01 -5.47
N ARG A 299 -10.54 -49.78 -4.24
CA ARG A 299 -11.13 -50.84 -3.39
C ARG A 299 -12.44 -51.38 -3.96
N GLY A 300 -13.26 -50.53 -4.59
CA GLY A 300 -14.48 -50.92 -5.29
C GLY A 300 -14.20 -51.78 -6.54
N LEU A 301 -13.13 -51.48 -7.27
CA LEU A 301 -12.68 -52.29 -8.41
C LEU A 301 -12.14 -53.66 -7.97
N LEU A 302 -11.34 -53.71 -6.91
CA LEU A 302 -10.79 -54.95 -6.35
C LEU A 302 -11.85 -55.89 -5.75
N ARG A 303 -12.97 -55.34 -5.26
CA ARG A 303 -14.12 -56.14 -4.76
C ARG A 303 -15.01 -56.69 -5.86
N LYS A 304 -14.97 -56.13 -7.08
CA LYS A 304 -15.70 -56.65 -8.25
C LYS A 304 -14.91 -57.70 -9.04
N SER A 305 -13.63 -57.89 -8.72
CA SER A 305 -12.75 -58.87 -9.35
C SER A 305 -12.53 -60.15 -8.51
N GLN A 306 -13.33 -60.34 -7.46
CA GLN A 306 -13.46 -61.60 -6.71
C GLN A 306 -14.87 -62.15 -6.93
#